data_AF-A0A4P9Z1S5-F1
#
_entry.id   AF-A0A4P9Z1S5-F1
#
_cell.length_a   1.000
_cell.length_b   1.000
_cell.length_c   1.000
_cell.angle_alpha   90.00
_cell.angle_beta   90.00
_cell.angle_gamma   90.00
#
_symmetry.space_group_name_H-M   'P 1'
#
loop_
_entity.id
_entity.type
_entity.pdbx_description
1 polymer ?
#
loop_
_entity_poly.entity_id
_entity_poly.type
_entity_poly.pdbx_seq_one_letter_code
_entity_poly.pdbx_strand_id
1 'polypeptide(L)'
;MHDDSVTEGELSTENGVSLLDVKYHVLLQYITQLVYVIGRKLHGATLEGSPAVDALIRDRIILEKLKPIEQKLKYQLDKLIRAASLGPSANDGDQGKCDACMSMFNPYSFKPNPQQLVGAGDDKDAAEDDAAKLYRAPRMAPVHYDEGADAQEKRKKHEQRLLEKAAKSRLIQDLVAEYDDRPERMGVEGGARDGYGGDDALERREQERVRYEEENFTRLSLSKREARRMRDGGLTRFTNEFKVRVR
;
A
#
# COMPACT_ATOMS: atom_id res chain seq x y z
N MET A 1 -47.90 26.24 19.20
CA MET A 1 -47.10 27.46 19.00
C MET A 1 -45.71 27.18 19.50
N HIS A 2 -44.78 26.93 18.58
CA HIS A 2 -43.36 27.25 18.59
C HIS A 2 -42.80 26.60 17.33
N ASP A 3 -42.99 27.31 16.21
CA ASP A 3 -42.23 27.09 14.99
C ASP A 3 -40.82 27.59 15.26
N ASP A 4 -39.91 26.67 15.60
CA ASP A 4 -38.47 26.93 15.57
C ASP A 4 -38.02 26.80 14.09
N SER A 5 -38.42 27.77 13.28
CA SER A 5 -37.79 27.97 11.98
C SER A 5 -36.36 28.43 12.24
N VAL A 6 -35.41 27.50 12.14
CA VAL A 6 -33.98 27.80 12.11
C VAL A 6 -33.76 28.79 10.96
N THR A 7 -33.48 30.04 11.31
CA THR A 7 -33.13 31.09 10.38
C THR A 7 -31.82 30.70 9.69
N GLU A 8 -31.84 30.64 8.36
CA GLU A 8 -30.66 30.34 7.54
C GLU A 8 -29.58 31.41 7.80
N GLY A 9 -28.65 31.15 8.73
CA GLY A 9 -27.53 32.05 9.00
C GLY A 9 -26.89 32.03 10.40
N GLU A 10 -27.51 31.44 11.43
CA GLU A 10 -26.94 31.55 12.80
C GLU A 10 -25.78 30.59 13.11
N LEU A 11 -25.58 29.54 12.29
CA LEU A 11 -24.38 28.70 12.34
C LEU A 11 -23.59 28.92 11.06
N SER A 12 -22.67 29.89 11.07
CA SER A 12 -21.78 30.16 9.92
C SER A 12 -20.87 28.93 9.69
N THR A 13 -21.31 28.00 8.85
CA THR A 13 -20.57 26.82 8.38
C THR A 13 -19.73 27.13 7.13
N GLU A 14 -19.54 28.42 6.81
CA GLU A 14 -18.88 28.90 5.59
C GLU A 14 -17.45 28.36 5.42
N ASN A 15 -16.79 27.98 6.53
CA ASN A 15 -15.42 27.45 6.56
C ASN A 15 -15.31 26.02 7.14
N GLY A 16 -16.44 25.31 7.30
CA GLY A 16 -16.50 23.97 7.86
C GLY A 16 -16.20 22.86 6.84
N VAL A 17 -15.81 21.67 7.33
CA VAL A 17 -15.71 20.49 6.47
C VAL A 17 -17.12 19.94 6.26
N SER A 18 -17.69 20.16 5.08
CA SER A 18 -19.07 19.77 4.72
C SER A 18 -19.40 18.29 4.96
N LEU A 19 -18.40 17.41 4.89
CA LEU A 19 -18.58 15.99 5.22
C LEU A 19 -18.95 15.77 6.68
N LEU A 20 -18.36 16.55 7.60
CA LEU A 20 -18.63 16.44 9.02
C LEU A 20 -20.06 16.85 9.32
N ASP A 21 -20.56 17.91 8.68
CA ASP A 21 -21.95 18.37 8.82
C ASP A 21 -22.93 17.28 8.39
N VAL A 22 -22.69 16.65 7.23
CA VAL A 22 -23.50 15.51 6.77
C VAL A 22 -23.48 14.37 7.79
N LYS A 23 -22.32 14.05 8.37
CA LYS A 23 -22.20 13.02 9.40
C LYS A 23 -23.03 13.36 10.63
N TYR A 24 -22.98 14.60 11.10
CA TYR A 24 -23.75 15.05 12.25
C TYR A 24 -25.26 14.95 11.99
N HIS A 25 -25.72 15.42 10.84
CA HIS A 25 -27.13 15.32 10.46
C HIS A 25 -27.61 13.87 10.35
N VAL A 26 -26.81 12.98 9.75
CA VAL A 26 -27.15 11.55 9.63
C VAL A 26 -27.17 10.87 11.01
N LEU A 27 -26.22 11.18 11.90
CA LEU A 27 -26.22 10.65 13.27
C LEU A 27 -27.44 11.12 14.06
N LEU A 28 -27.82 12.39 13.93
CA LEU A 28 -28.98 12.95 14.60
C LEU A 28 -30.29 12.35 14.08
N GLN A 29 -30.39 12.19 12.76
CA GLN A 29 -31.50 11.49 12.10
C GLN A 29 -31.61 10.03 12.61
N TYR A 30 -30.49 9.32 12.71
CA TYR A 30 -30.43 7.94 13.20
C TYR A 30 -30.90 7.81 14.65
N ILE A 31 -30.44 8.70 15.55
CA ILE A 31 -30.85 8.69 16.96
C ILE A 31 -32.34 9.01 17.08
N THR A 32 -32.85 9.99 16.33
CA THR A 32 -34.27 10.36 16.32
C THR A 32 -35.15 9.18 15.90
N GLN A 33 -34.79 8.48 14.82
CA GLN A 33 -35.52 7.30 14.36
C GLN A 33 -35.42 6.13 15.35
N LEU A 34 -34.27 5.96 16.00
CA LEU A 34 -34.09 4.93 17.03
C LEU A 34 -35.00 5.18 18.23
N VAL A 35 -35.06 6.42 18.73
CA VAL A 35 -35.96 6.82 19.82
C VAL A 35 -37.42 6.64 19.42
N TYR A 36 -37.78 6.98 18.19
CA TYR A 36 -39.12 6.74 17.65
C TYR A 36 -39.49 5.25 17.65
N VAL A 37 -38.58 4.38 17.21
CA VAL A 37 -38.77 2.92 17.22
C VAL A 37 -38.90 2.37 18.65
N ILE A 38 -38.11 2.87 19.59
CA ILE A 38 -38.21 2.51 21.01
C ILE A 38 -39.55 2.96 21.58
N GLY A 39 -39.98 4.20 21.31
CA GLY A 39 -41.28 4.72 21.71
C GLY A 39 -42.42 3.86 21.18
N ARG A 40 -42.37 3.46 19.91
CA ARG A 40 -43.36 2.54 19.29
C ARG A 40 -43.40 1.18 19.99
N LYS A 41 -42.24 0.62 20.34
CA LYS A 41 -42.13 -0.63 21.10
C LYS A 41 -42.77 -0.53 22.49
N LEU A 42 -42.55 0.59 23.19
CA LEU A 42 -43.12 0.82 24.51
C LEU A 42 -44.65 0.95 24.49
N HIS A 43 -45.23 1.46 23.40
CA HIS A 43 -46.68 1.56 23.21
C HIS A 43 -47.31 0.26 22.68
N GLY A 44 -46.55 -0.83 22.53
CA GLY A 44 -47.05 -2.12 22.06
C GLY A 44 -47.43 -2.15 20.57
N ALA A 45 -46.99 -1.16 19.79
CA ALA A 45 -47.28 -1.11 18.36
C ALA A 45 -46.36 -2.05 17.58
N THR A 46 -46.90 -2.72 16.56
CA THR A 46 -46.12 -3.57 15.65
C THR A 46 -45.14 -2.73 14.83
N LEU A 47 -43.96 -3.31 14.58
CA LEU A 47 -42.87 -2.68 13.81
C LEU A 47 -42.88 -3.04 12.32
N GLU A 48 -43.73 -3.98 11.92
CA GLU A 48 -43.79 -4.49 10.56
C GLU A 48 -44.25 -3.38 9.60
N GLY A 49 -43.40 -3.06 8.61
CA GLY A 49 -43.68 -2.04 7.60
C GLY A 49 -43.54 -0.59 8.06
N SER A 50 -42.88 -0.32 9.20
CA SER A 50 -42.65 1.06 9.62
C SER A 50 -41.56 1.71 8.75
N PRO A 51 -41.82 2.87 8.12
CA PRO A 51 -40.81 3.59 7.32
C PRO A 51 -39.62 4.04 8.17
N ALA A 52 -39.77 4.07 9.50
CA ALA A 52 -38.69 4.36 10.42
C ALA A 52 -37.60 3.28 10.40
N VAL A 53 -37.94 2.01 10.17
CA VAL A 53 -36.94 0.93 10.08
C VAL A 53 -36.14 1.03 8.79
N ASP A 54 -36.82 1.29 7.66
CA ASP A 54 -36.17 1.49 6.36
C ASP A 54 -35.25 2.71 6.35
N ALA A 55 -35.68 3.80 6.99
CA ALA A 55 -34.87 4.98 7.16
C ALA A 55 -33.63 4.69 8.05
N LEU A 56 -33.78 3.86 9.08
CA LEU A 56 -32.69 3.50 10.00
C LEU A 56 -31.64 2.61 9.32
N ILE A 57 -32.10 1.69 8.44
CA ILE A 57 -31.22 0.91 7.56
C ILE A 57 -30.49 1.83 6.59
N ARG A 58 -31.19 2.80 5.98
CA ARG A 58 -30.58 3.77 5.06
C ARG A 58 -29.51 4.59 5.75
N ASP A 59 -29.81 5.15 6.91
CA ASP A 59 -28.87 5.97 7.70
C ASP A 59 -27.66 5.13 8.12
N ARG A 60 -27.86 3.85 8.45
CA ARG A 60 -26.77 2.91 8.74
C ARG A 60 -25.85 2.69 7.55
N ILE A 61 -26.41 2.48 6.37
CA ILE A 61 -25.64 2.30 5.13
C ILE A 61 -24.85 3.58 4.82
N ILE A 62 -25.47 4.76 4.99
CA ILE A 62 -24.80 6.05 4.76
C ILE A 62 -23.59 6.18 5.69
N LEU A 63 -23.72 5.86 6.99
CA LEU A 63 -22.60 5.89 7.94
C LEU A 63 -21.46 4.93 7.56
N GLU A 64 -21.78 3.74 7.04
CA GLU A 64 -20.76 2.79 6.57
C GLU A 64 -20.03 3.30 5.32
N LYS A 65 -20.73 3.98 4.42
CA LYS A 65 -20.15 4.59 3.22
C LYS A 65 -19.37 5.88 3.51
N LEU A 66 -19.68 6.58 4.59
CA LEU A 66 -18.92 7.76 5.05
C LEU A 66 -17.55 7.37 5.61
N LYS A 67 -17.43 6.22 6.27
CA LYS A 67 -16.18 5.75 6.92
C LYS A 67 -14.92 5.77 6.02
N PRO A 68 -14.92 5.23 4.79
CA PRO A 68 -13.74 5.30 3.91
C PRO A 68 -13.42 6.73 3.43
N ILE A 69 -14.42 7.61 3.33
CA ILE A 69 -14.21 9.02 2.94
C ILE A 69 -13.56 9.78 4.10
N GLU A 70 -14.01 9.54 5.33
CA GLU A 70 -13.39 10.07 6.54
C GLU A 70 -11.93 9.64 6.67
N GLN A 71 -11.60 8.39 6.37
CA GLN A 71 -10.22 7.90 6.39
C GLN A 71 -9.31 8.67 5.42
N LYS A 72 -9.81 8.98 4.21
CA LYS A 72 -9.06 9.77 3.22
C LYS A 72 -8.87 11.22 3.66
N LEU A 73 -9.85 11.80 4.36
CA LEU A 73 -9.81 13.18 4.84
C LEU A 73 -9.19 13.33 6.23
N LYS A 74 -8.89 12.23 6.92
CA LYS A 74 -8.37 12.21 8.29
C LYS A 74 -7.14 13.11 8.45
N TYR A 75 -6.21 13.04 7.51
CA TYR A 75 -5.01 13.89 7.54
C TYR A 75 -5.34 15.39 7.48
N GLN A 76 -6.33 15.78 6.66
CA GLN A 76 -6.76 17.17 6.54
C GLN A 76 -7.47 17.63 7.81
N LEU A 77 -8.32 16.78 8.40
CA LEU A 77 -8.97 17.04 9.68
C LEU A 77 -7.95 17.19 10.80
N ASP A 78 -6.99 16.27 10.92
CA ASP A 78 -5.94 16.31 11.93
C ASP A 78 -5.07 17.57 11.78
N LYS A 79 -4.80 18.02 10.54
CA LYS A 79 -4.07 19.27 10.27
C LYS A 79 -4.87 20.51 10.69
N LEU A 80 -6.17 20.57 10.39
CA LEU A 80 -7.04 21.67 10.80
C LEU A 80 -7.19 21.72 12.33
N ILE A 81 -7.35 20.55 12.98
CA ILE A 81 -7.39 20.43 14.44
C ILE A 81 -6.06 20.92 15.03
N ARG A 82 -4.92 20.52 14.45
CA ARG A 82 -3.60 20.97 14.90
C ARG A 82 -3.45 22.48 14.78
N ALA A 83 -3.83 23.06 13.63
CA ALA A 83 -3.81 24.51 13.41
C ALA A 83 -4.74 25.27 14.37
N ALA A 84 -5.92 24.74 14.68
CA ALA A 84 -6.84 25.34 15.65
C ALA A 84 -6.32 25.23 17.09
N SER A 85 -5.71 24.09 17.46
CA SER A 85 -5.22 23.82 18.81
C SER A 85 -3.96 24.60 19.19
N LEU A 86 -3.08 24.88 18.23
CA LEU A 86 -1.83 25.61 18.44
C LEU A 86 -2.01 27.14 18.33
N GLY A 87 -3.20 27.62 17.94
CA GLY A 87 -3.42 29.04 17.62
C GLY A 87 -2.48 29.54 16.51
N PRO A 88 -2.59 30.82 16.10
CA PRO A 88 -1.61 31.43 15.21
C PRO A 88 -0.33 31.72 16.01
N SER A 89 0.35 30.68 16.49
CA SER A 89 1.68 30.84 17.05
C SER A 89 2.63 31.16 15.90
N ALA A 90 2.83 32.47 15.72
CA ALA A 90 4.03 33.04 15.14
C ALA A 90 5.24 32.43 15.85
N ASN A 91 5.84 31.40 15.27
CA ASN A 91 7.23 30.95 15.43
C ASN A 91 7.39 29.55 14.79
N ASP A 92 7.22 29.46 13.48
CA ASP A 92 7.96 28.49 12.68
C ASP A 92 8.28 29.15 11.34
N GLY A 93 9.54 29.56 11.19
CA GLY A 93 10.11 30.08 9.96
C GLY A 93 10.29 29.01 8.87
N ASP A 94 9.27 28.17 8.66
CA ASP A 94 9.20 27.19 7.57
C ASP A 94 8.07 27.55 6.60
N GLN A 95 8.04 28.82 6.17
CA GLN A 95 7.19 29.31 5.08
C GLN A 95 7.55 28.68 3.71
N GLY A 96 8.56 27.80 3.64
CA GLY A 96 9.04 27.21 2.39
C GLY A 96 8.35 25.90 1.97
N LYS A 97 7.48 25.30 2.79
CA LYS A 97 7.01 23.92 2.56
C LYS A 97 5.49 23.74 2.49
N CYS A 98 4.71 24.75 2.82
CA CYS A 98 3.24 24.67 2.82
C CYS A 98 2.55 25.21 1.55
N ASP A 99 3.26 25.92 0.67
CA ASP A 99 2.72 26.32 -0.64
C ASP A 99 2.54 25.12 -1.60
N ALA A 100 3.24 24.01 -1.36
CA ALA A 100 3.09 22.78 -2.14
C ALA A 100 1.76 22.04 -1.88
N CYS A 101 1.03 22.37 -0.82
CA CYS A 101 -0.17 21.63 -0.41
C CYS A 101 -1.48 22.27 -0.89
N MET A 102 -1.52 23.58 -1.12
CA MET A 102 -2.65 24.25 -1.79
C MET A 102 -2.65 24.01 -3.31
N SER A 103 -1.51 23.57 -3.86
CA SER A 103 -1.32 23.23 -5.27
C SER A 103 -2.21 22.07 -5.76
N MET A 104 -2.75 21.24 -4.87
CA MET A 104 -3.58 20.10 -5.27
C MET A 104 -4.99 20.51 -5.72
N PHE A 105 -5.40 21.77 -5.53
CA PHE A 105 -6.72 22.28 -5.88
C PHE A 105 -6.73 23.37 -6.98
N ASN A 106 -5.60 23.76 -7.56
CA ASN A 106 -5.60 24.78 -8.62
C ASN A 106 -4.58 24.51 -9.76
N PRO A 107 -5.00 23.88 -10.88
CA PRO A 107 -4.13 23.53 -12.01
C PRO A 107 -3.43 24.73 -12.70
N TYR A 108 -3.83 25.96 -12.38
CA TYR A 108 -3.29 27.19 -12.98
C TYR A 108 -2.27 27.93 -12.10
N SER A 109 -1.96 27.45 -10.88
CA SER A 109 -1.01 28.11 -9.98
C SER A 109 0.46 27.73 -10.20
N PHE A 110 0.77 26.91 -11.21
CA PHE A 110 2.14 26.56 -11.56
C PHE A 110 2.81 27.72 -12.32
N LYS A 111 3.56 28.56 -11.60
CA LYS A 111 4.50 29.49 -12.24
C LYS A 111 5.72 28.70 -12.74
N PRO A 112 6.21 28.96 -13.95
CA PRO A 112 7.44 28.34 -14.43
C PRO A 112 8.58 28.76 -13.51
N ASN A 113 9.38 27.79 -13.06
CA ASN A 113 10.47 28.03 -12.13
C ASN A 113 11.72 28.46 -12.92
N PRO A 114 12.11 29.76 -12.94
CA PRO A 114 13.17 30.25 -13.82
C PRO A 114 14.54 29.70 -13.43
N GLN A 115 14.70 29.19 -12.20
CA GLN A 115 15.91 28.54 -11.70
C GLN A 115 16.16 27.15 -12.32
N GLN A 116 15.15 26.53 -12.96
CA GLN A 116 15.35 25.34 -13.78
C GLN A 116 15.66 25.66 -15.25
N LEU A 117 15.50 26.93 -15.67
CA LEU A 117 15.71 27.35 -17.06
C LEU A 117 17.12 27.91 -17.29
N VAL A 118 17.72 28.52 -16.28
CA VAL A 118 19.17 28.77 -16.26
C VAL A 118 19.87 27.47 -15.87
N GLY A 119 20.15 26.66 -16.90
CA GLY A 119 20.97 25.48 -16.78
C GLY A 119 22.26 25.81 -16.04
N ALA A 120 22.40 25.27 -14.84
CA ALA A 120 23.72 24.97 -14.30
C ALA A 120 24.32 23.95 -15.27
N GLY A 121 25.10 24.46 -16.22
CA GLY A 121 26.04 23.65 -16.98
C GLY A 121 26.99 23.01 -15.97
N ASP A 122 26.73 21.75 -15.66
CA ASP A 122 27.73 20.87 -15.10
C ASP A 122 28.08 19.86 -16.20
N ASP A 123 29.01 20.31 -17.03
CA ASP A 123 29.77 19.55 -18.02
C ASP A 123 30.67 18.52 -17.32
N LYS A 124 30.15 17.43 -16.73
CA LYS A 124 30.88 16.18 -16.35
C LYS A 124 29.86 15.06 -16.08
N ASP A 125 29.76 13.92 -16.76
CA ASP A 125 30.54 13.25 -17.80
C ASP A 125 29.52 12.52 -18.69
N ALA A 126 29.23 13.08 -19.85
CA ALA A 126 28.69 12.35 -20.99
C ALA A 126 29.82 12.13 -22.01
N ALA A 127 30.89 11.49 -21.55
CA ALA A 127 31.80 10.76 -22.41
C ALA A 127 31.34 9.29 -22.43
N GLU A 128 30.24 9.00 -23.13
CA GLU A 128 30.15 7.69 -23.76
C GLU A 128 31.09 7.75 -24.96
N ASP A 129 32.33 7.34 -24.70
CA ASP A 129 33.32 7.07 -25.71
C ASP A 129 32.68 6.29 -26.87
N ASP A 130 32.81 6.84 -28.08
CA ASP A 130 32.85 6.11 -29.34
C ASP A 130 34.08 5.17 -29.38
N ALA A 131 34.32 4.40 -28.31
CA ALA A 131 35.24 3.28 -28.26
C ALA A 131 34.51 2.04 -28.78
N ALA A 132 34.25 2.03 -30.09
CA ALA A 132 34.07 0.85 -30.92
C ALA A 132 33.59 -0.43 -30.21
N LYS A 133 32.30 -0.53 -29.84
CA LYS A 133 31.58 -1.77 -29.40
C LYS A 133 32.50 -2.95 -29.03
N LEU A 134 33.38 -2.75 -28.05
CA LEU A 134 34.44 -3.70 -27.75
C LEU A 134 33.81 -4.78 -26.90
N TYR A 135 33.65 -5.97 -27.47
CA TYR A 135 33.03 -7.11 -26.79
C TYR A 135 33.75 -7.38 -25.46
N ARG A 136 33.07 -7.13 -24.35
CA ARG A 136 33.53 -7.51 -23.01
C ARG A 136 33.01 -8.91 -22.70
N ALA A 137 33.89 -9.90 -22.81
CA ALA A 137 33.56 -11.27 -22.44
C ALA A 137 33.11 -11.34 -20.97
N PRO A 138 32.06 -12.12 -20.66
CA PRO A 138 31.62 -12.31 -19.29
C PRO A 138 32.75 -12.92 -18.45
N ARG A 139 33.06 -12.32 -17.31
CA ARG A 139 34.04 -12.86 -16.37
C ARG A 139 33.45 -14.11 -15.73
N MET A 140 33.90 -15.28 -16.17
CA MET A 140 33.51 -16.56 -15.58
C MET A 140 34.24 -16.71 -14.24
N ALA A 141 33.49 -16.84 -13.15
CA ALA A 141 34.07 -17.22 -11.87
C ALA A 141 34.59 -18.67 -11.98
N PRO A 142 35.76 -19.00 -11.40
CA PRO A 142 36.22 -20.37 -11.33
C PRO A 142 35.17 -21.23 -10.62
N VAL A 143 34.64 -22.23 -11.32
CA VAL A 143 33.77 -23.25 -10.72
C VAL A 143 34.65 -24.46 -10.48
N HIS A 144 34.63 -25.01 -9.26
CA HIS A 144 35.32 -26.26 -8.97
C HIS A 144 34.80 -27.36 -9.91
N TYR A 145 35.71 -27.89 -10.73
CA TYR A 145 35.44 -29.06 -11.55
C TYR A 145 35.89 -30.27 -10.75
N ASP A 146 34.95 -31.13 -10.39
CA ASP A 146 35.27 -32.42 -9.80
C ASP A 146 35.85 -33.31 -10.92
N GLU A 147 37.17 -33.26 -11.10
CA GLU A 147 37.94 -34.11 -12.02
C GLU A 147 37.89 -35.57 -11.54
N GLY A 148 36.76 -36.23 -11.81
CA GLY A 148 36.53 -37.62 -11.41
C GLY A 148 35.06 -38.02 -11.27
N ALA A 149 34.11 -37.08 -11.35
CA ALA A 149 32.69 -37.44 -11.22
C ALA A 149 32.23 -38.27 -12.42
N ASP A 150 31.97 -39.56 -12.16
CA ASP A 150 31.44 -40.51 -13.12
C ASP A 150 30.17 -39.96 -13.79
N ALA A 151 29.96 -40.30 -15.06
CA ALA A 151 28.73 -39.89 -15.77
C ALA A 151 27.46 -40.28 -15.01
N GLN A 152 27.53 -41.36 -14.22
CA GLN A 152 26.44 -41.78 -13.34
C GLN A 152 26.24 -40.86 -12.14
N GLU A 153 27.29 -40.35 -11.51
CA GLU A 153 27.19 -39.39 -10.40
C GLU A 153 26.62 -38.04 -10.86
N LYS A 154 27.01 -37.60 -12.06
CA LYS A 154 26.43 -36.39 -12.68
C LYS A 154 24.92 -36.54 -12.93
N ARG A 155 24.47 -37.73 -13.37
CA ARG A 155 23.03 -38.04 -13.55
C ARG A 155 22.30 -38.07 -12.21
N LYS A 156 22.85 -38.75 -11.18
CA LYS A 156 22.28 -38.78 -9.83
C LYS A 156 22.15 -37.39 -9.23
N LYS A 157 23.17 -36.53 -9.35
CA LYS A 157 23.15 -35.15 -8.86
C LYS A 157 22.10 -34.30 -9.60
N HIS A 158 21.91 -34.53 -10.90
CA HIS A 158 20.86 -33.88 -11.68
C HIS A 158 19.46 -34.36 -11.25
N GLU A 159 19.27 -35.66 -11.06
CA GLU A 159 18.02 -36.25 -10.57
C GLU A 159 17.67 -35.75 -9.17
N GLN A 160 18.64 -35.65 -8.26
CA GLN A 160 18.45 -35.06 -6.93
C GLN A 160 18.00 -33.60 -7.00
N ARG A 161 18.62 -32.78 -7.87
CA ARG A 161 18.19 -31.39 -8.09
C ARG A 161 16.78 -31.30 -8.67
N LEU A 162 16.42 -32.21 -9.57
CA LEU A 162 15.09 -32.28 -10.15
C LEU A 162 14.06 -32.66 -9.09
N LEU A 163 14.39 -33.64 -8.24
CA LEU A 163 13.55 -34.08 -7.12
C LEU A 163 13.36 -32.97 -6.08
N GLU A 164 14.43 -32.27 -5.71
CA GLU A 164 14.37 -31.14 -4.79
C GLU A 164 13.50 -30.01 -5.36
N LYS A 165 13.61 -29.73 -6.67
CA LYS A 165 12.76 -28.76 -7.35
C LYS A 165 11.31 -29.20 -7.41
N ALA A 166 11.04 -30.48 -7.62
CA ALA A 166 9.69 -31.05 -7.60
C ALA A 166 9.09 -30.96 -6.19
N ALA A 167 9.84 -31.34 -5.14
CA ALA A 167 9.43 -31.23 -3.74
C ALA A 167 9.12 -29.78 -3.31
N LYS A 168 9.82 -28.81 -3.91
CA LYS A 168 9.59 -27.36 -3.72
C LYS A 168 8.50 -26.79 -4.64
N SER A 169 7.80 -27.61 -5.42
CA SER A 169 6.71 -27.12 -6.27
C SER A 169 5.48 -26.80 -5.42
N ARG A 170 4.73 -25.76 -5.82
CA ARG A 170 3.54 -25.27 -5.09
C ARG A 170 2.57 -26.39 -4.74
N LEU A 171 2.26 -27.26 -5.71
CA LEU A 171 1.33 -28.37 -5.50
C LEU A 171 1.75 -29.33 -4.37
N ILE A 172 3.06 -29.57 -4.20
CA ILE A 172 3.54 -30.41 -3.10
C ILE A 172 3.51 -29.63 -1.78
N GLN A 173 3.79 -28.32 -1.79
CA GLN A 173 3.69 -27.48 -0.60
C GLN A 173 2.25 -27.37 -0.09
N ASP A 174 1.29 -27.17 -0.99
CA ASP A 174 -0.15 -27.08 -0.67
C ASP A 174 -0.64 -28.40 -0.05
N LEU A 175 -0.23 -29.54 -0.62
CA LEU A 175 -0.53 -30.85 -0.04
C LEU A 175 0.11 -30.99 1.34
N VAL A 176 1.38 -30.62 1.52
CA VAL A 176 2.03 -30.70 2.83
C VAL A 176 1.33 -29.81 3.86
N ALA A 177 0.88 -28.61 3.48
CA ALA A 177 0.14 -27.71 4.36
C ALA A 177 -1.24 -28.27 4.76
N GLU A 178 -1.92 -29.01 3.87
CA GLU A 178 -3.21 -29.64 4.18
C GLU A 178 -3.08 -30.80 5.18
N TYR A 179 -1.98 -31.55 5.13
CA TYR A 179 -1.75 -32.74 5.98
C TYR A 179 -0.90 -32.49 7.23
N ASP A 180 -0.21 -31.35 7.34
CA ASP A 180 0.63 -31.00 8.51
C ASP A 180 -0.13 -30.08 9.47
N ASP A 181 -0.23 -30.45 10.75
CA ASP A 181 -0.93 -29.68 11.78
C ASP A 181 -0.11 -28.46 12.29
N ARG A 182 1.03 -28.16 11.65
CA ARG A 182 1.91 -27.06 12.07
C ARG A 182 1.31 -25.72 11.66
N PRO A 183 1.31 -24.71 12.54
CA PRO A 183 0.80 -23.40 12.20
C PRO A 183 1.63 -22.73 11.10
N GLU A 184 0.96 -22.14 10.12
CA GLU A 184 1.60 -21.31 9.10
C GLU A 184 2.15 -20.01 9.70
N ARG A 185 3.30 -19.56 9.19
CA ARG A 185 3.88 -18.27 9.57
C ARG A 185 3.34 -17.20 8.63
N MET A 186 2.44 -16.38 9.13
CA MET A 186 1.95 -15.18 8.45
C MET A 186 2.63 -13.93 9.03
N GLY A 187 2.88 -12.95 8.17
CA GLY A 187 3.35 -11.63 8.57
C GLY A 187 2.31 -10.90 9.43
N VAL A 188 2.79 -10.01 10.31
CA VAL A 188 1.95 -9.22 11.24
C VAL A 188 1.02 -8.26 10.48
N GLU A 189 1.46 -7.79 9.31
CA GLU A 189 0.70 -6.96 8.39
C GLU A 189 0.15 -7.90 7.31
N GLY A 190 -1.06 -8.44 7.52
CA GLY A 190 -1.77 -9.30 6.55
C GLY A 190 -2.11 -8.56 5.25
N GLY A 191 -1.08 -8.15 4.51
CA GLY A 191 -1.14 -7.38 3.29
C GLY A 191 -0.93 -8.25 2.05
N ALA A 192 -1.11 -7.64 0.88
CA ALA A 192 -1.15 -8.29 -0.44
C ALA A 192 0.09 -9.11 -0.87
N ARG A 193 1.11 -9.26 -0.01
CA ARG A 193 2.23 -10.20 -0.19
C ARG A 193 2.01 -11.55 0.48
N ASP A 194 1.15 -11.61 1.50
CA ASP A 194 0.91 -12.76 2.38
C ASP A 194 -0.27 -13.63 1.93
N GLY A 195 -0.86 -13.32 0.77
CA GLY A 195 -1.95 -14.08 0.16
C GLY A 195 -1.49 -14.79 -1.11
N TYR A 196 -1.87 -16.07 -1.23
CA TYR A 196 -1.89 -16.91 -2.45
C TYR A 196 -1.31 -16.22 -3.70
N GLY A 197 0.01 -16.26 -3.86
CA GLY A 197 0.71 -15.65 -5.02
C GLY A 197 1.82 -14.66 -4.68
N GLY A 198 2.13 -14.43 -3.40
CA GLY A 198 3.42 -13.87 -3.00
C GLY A 198 4.56 -14.74 -3.53
N ASP A 199 5.59 -14.13 -4.11
CA ASP A 199 6.77 -14.86 -4.57
C ASP A 199 7.57 -15.31 -3.33
N ASP A 200 7.25 -16.45 -2.71
CA ASP A 200 7.96 -17.03 -1.54
C ASP A 200 9.49 -17.11 -1.76
N ALA A 201 9.90 -17.15 -3.03
CA ALA A 201 11.31 -17.12 -3.41
C ALA A 201 11.98 -15.76 -3.17
N LEU A 202 11.25 -14.64 -3.27
CA LEU A 202 11.75 -13.31 -2.97
C LEU A 202 11.84 -13.11 -1.45
N GLU A 203 10.82 -13.51 -0.72
CA GLU A 203 10.81 -13.39 0.74
C GLU A 203 11.93 -14.21 1.37
N ARG A 204 12.12 -15.47 0.94
CA ARG A 204 13.26 -16.29 1.41
C ARG A 204 14.61 -15.64 1.14
N ARG A 205 14.79 -15.00 -0.03
CA ARG A 205 16.02 -14.28 -0.35
C ARG A 205 16.23 -13.04 0.52
N GLU A 206 15.16 -12.34 0.87
CA GLU A 206 15.22 -11.21 1.81
C GLU A 206 15.61 -11.71 3.21
N GLN A 207 15.00 -12.79 3.69
CA GLN A 207 15.32 -13.40 4.98
C GLN A 207 16.76 -13.93 5.04
N GLU A 208 17.25 -14.57 3.97
CA GLU A 208 18.65 -15.01 3.88
C GLU A 208 19.64 -13.84 3.94
N ARG A 209 19.31 -12.70 3.33
CA ARG A 209 20.12 -11.49 3.45
C ARG A 209 20.14 -10.98 4.87
N VAL A 210 18.97 -10.83 5.49
CA VAL A 210 18.87 -10.37 6.88
C VAL A 210 19.69 -11.26 7.80
N ARG A 211 19.55 -12.59 7.67
CA ARG A 211 20.36 -13.55 8.44
C ARG A 211 21.86 -13.33 8.26
N TYR A 212 22.32 -13.19 7.01
CA TYR A 212 23.73 -12.93 6.74
C TYR A 212 24.19 -11.57 7.33
N GLU A 213 23.39 -10.52 7.19
CA GLU A 213 23.72 -9.20 7.73
C GLU A 213 23.79 -9.20 9.26
N GLU A 214 22.93 -9.98 9.93
CA GLU A 214 22.93 -10.17 11.39
C GLU A 214 24.11 -11.04 11.85
N GLU A 215 24.41 -12.14 11.17
CA GLU A 215 25.51 -13.04 11.50
C GLU A 215 26.87 -12.39 11.28
N ASN A 216 27.04 -11.68 10.17
CA ASN A 216 28.30 -11.02 9.79
C ASN A 216 28.34 -9.53 10.15
N PHE A 217 27.33 -8.99 10.83
CA PHE A 217 27.23 -7.60 11.28
C PHE A 217 27.60 -6.55 10.21
N THR A 218 27.31 -6.83 8.94
CA THR A 218 27.69 -5.99 7.79
C THR A 218 26.53 -5.88 6.81
N ARG A 219 26.24 -4.66 6.34
CA ARG A 219 25.15 -4.41 5.38
C ARG A 219 25.56 -4.76 3.95
N LEU A 220 24.70 -5.49 3.23
CA LEU A 220 24.89 -5.77 1.82
C LEU A 220 24.35 -4.62 0.97
N SER A 221 25.16 -4.10 0.04
CA SER A 221 24.71 -3.07 -0.89
C SER A 221 23.93 -3.68 -2.06
N LEU A 222 22.77 -3.11 -2.37
CA LEU A 222 21.95 -3.54 -3.50
C LEU A 222 22.52 -2.99 -4.82
N SER A 223 22.59 -3.84 -5.84
CA SER A 223 22.87 -3.38 -7.21
C SER A 223 21.76 -2.45 -7.70
N LYS A 224 22.08 -1.42 -8.51
CA LYS A 224 21.08 -0.54 -9.15
C LYS A 224 19.99 -1.33 -9.89
N ARG A 225 20.33 -2.48 -10.49
CA ARG A 225 19.37 -3.36 -11.17
C ARG A 225 18.41 -4.05 -10.20
N GLU A 226 18.90 -4.44 -9.05
CA GLU A 226 18.12 -5.12 -8.02
C GLU A 226 17.24 -4.14 -7.25
N ALA A 227 17.78 -2.97 -6.90
CA ALA A 227 17.02 -1.88 -6.29
C ALA A 227 15.90 -1.34 -7.21
N ARG A 228 16.04 -1.48 -8.54
CA ARG A 228 14.95 -1.21 -9.49
C ARG A 228 13.89 -2.32 -9.45
N ARG A 229 14.28 -3.59 -9.52
CA ARG A 229 13.34 -4.73 -9.40
C ARG A 229 12.52 -4.73 -8.11
N MET A 230 13.13 -4.34 -7.00
CA MET A 230 12.45 -4.23 -5.70
C MET A 230 11.44 -3.08 -5.69
N ARG A 231 11.76 -1.95 -6.35
CA ARG A 231 10.87 -0.79 -6.48
C ARG A 231 9.73 -1.01 -7.45
N ASP A 232 10.01 -1.67 -8.57
CA ASP A 232 9.02 -1.93 -9.62
C ASP A 232 7.96 -2.95 -9.18
N GLY A 233 8.11 -3.54 -7.97
CA GLY A 233 7.29 -4.61 -7.45
C GLY A 233 7.51 -5.82 -8.33
N GLY A 234 8.35 -6.77 -7.89
CA GLY A 234 8.62 -8.03 -8.58
C GLY A 234 7.40 -8.97 -8.69
N LEU A 235 6.25 -8.44 -9.09
CA LEU A 235 5.03 -9.17 -9.38
C LEU A 235 5.27 -9.94 -10.66
N THR A 236 5.68 -11.19 -10.53
CA THR A 236 5.56 -12.16 -11.59
C THR A 236 4.05 -12.32 -11.86
N ARG A 237 3.55 -11.59 -12.86
CA ARG A 237 2.19 -11.85 -13.36
C ARG A 237 2.13 -13.32 -13.76
N PHE A 238 1.04 -13.99 -13.40
CA PHE A 238 0.73 -15.40 -13.70
C PHE A 238 1.04 -15.81 -15.16
N THR A 239 1.01 -14.85 -16.09
CA THR A 239 1.35 -15.01 -17.51
C THR A 239 2.83 -15.30 -17.82
N ASN A 240 3.74 -15.14 -16.86
CA ASN A 240 5.17 -15.42 -17.04
C ASN A 240 5.56 -16.87 -16.77
N GLU A 241 4.69 -17.67 -16.14
CA GLU A 241 4.98 -19.07 -15.81
C GLU A 241 4.98 -20.00 -17.04
N PHE A 242 4.31 -19.60 -18.12
CA PHE A 242 4.14 -20.42 -19.35
C PHE A 242 4.94 -19.93 -20.56
N LYS A 243 5.77 -18.87 -20.43
CA LYS A 243 6.66 -18.48 -21.52
C LYS A 243 7.84 -19.45 -21.59
N VAL A 244 7.64 -20.53 -22.35
CA VAL A 244 8.72 -21.37 -22.85
C VAL A 244 9.70 -20.47 -23.60
N ARG A 245 10.93 -20.37 -23.08
CA ARG A 245 12.02 -19.68 -23.76
C ARG A 245 12.39 -20.52 -24.98
N VAL A 246 11.76 -20.23 -26.11
CA VAL A 246 12.18 -20.77 -27.41
C VAL A 246 13.62 -20.33 -27.62
N ARG A 247 14.52 -21.31 -27.79
CA ARG A 247 15.91 -21.09 -28.14
C ARG A 247 16.03 -20.63 -29.58
#